data_AF-A0A955U800-F1
#
_entry.id   AF-A0A955U800-F1
#
_cell.length_a   1.000
_cell.length_b   1.000
_cell.length_c   1.000
_cell.angle_alpha   90.00
_cell.angle_beta   90.00
_cell.angle_gamma   90.00
#
_symmetry.space_group_name_H-M   'P 1'
#
loop_
_entity.id
_entity.type
_entity.pdbx_description
1 polymer ?
#
loop_
_entity_poly.entity_id
_entity_poly.type
_entity_poly.pdbx_seq_one_letter_code
_entity_poly.pdbx_strand_id
1 'polypeptide(L)'
;MLLLLATAAHATPGFDATTPMVAFDGRETWTQAEDVRLWDAVERWMDPDRTLFTQEAFNSAIAWQDTDYSPWIATAFGDSTPHSSVFLLHVGIHEPVATGTPILMVCGAGDNGSRGFVTLATHIDRLNRPVYALTFAHPHGDVFEQAEVVADAIEVIKQRTGAPQVDLIGHSKGGIAATIYASNLPGTAWGASAYESVGTHYRGDVRRLVLIATPLAGVDTSYRWTGLNLYSLDPDQALSVTSWDRYYPSTTAFPLVFDSLVDQDMMPDGADYFPGQRQLLARQPYSLAGQQPWLGLYAAQPDWLTTYEGGLGFLSRSDGIDAAKRAGGNVIEKLKQAGVDPSVEVFQLAGTNPLMPNGDSELAAQFESLGSFTDYPGLLASLTNHGVPVSADADEFSGLDNGWLVVGEITGPSDGLVFVSSAASAEAVNARGAVVTSHEANLSHLDLLYASPITGQLLIDAADAGGPDEQWMRGVGKRYILEDTIGWVDEVTADEPGTTTTPGDTGDTGDTGLPTEETGGTGTTTDPTDGGGTTTGGTGEFDRPCGGCDPVQGAPRLLPALLAVLMLRRRKA
;
A
#
# COMPACT_ATOMS: atom_id res chain seq x y z
N MET A 1 25.32 41.97 9.71
CA MET A 1 25.02 41.13 8.53
C MET A 1 25.99 39.95 8.56
N LEU A 2 25.72 38.97 9.43
CA LEU A 2 26.43 37.69 9.45
C LEU A 2 25.64 36.78 8.50
N LEU A 3 26.24 36.39 7.37
CA LEU A 3 25.78 35.24 6.62
C LEU A 3 26.00 34.01 7.52
N LEU A 4 24.95 33.52 8.15
CA LEU A 4 24.90 32.11 8.55
C LEU A 4 24.84 31.32 7.24
N LEU A 5 25.96 30.70 6.87
CA LEU A 5 25.99 29.58 5.95
C LEU A 5 25.10 28.50 6.58
N ALA A 6 23.86 28.39 6.10
CA ALA A 6 23.07 27.19 6.30
C ALA A 6 23.88 26.05 5.67
N THR A 7 24.52 25.23 6.49
CA THR A 7 25.00 23.93 6.06
C THR A 7 23.78 23.22 5.49
N ALA A 8 23.76 22.97 4.19
CA ALA A 8 22.75 22.09 3.60
C ALA A 8 22.76 20.81 4.44
N ALA A 9 21.63 20.49 5.06
CA ALA A 9 21.46 19.20 5.70
C ALA A 9 21.54 18.18 4.56
N HIS A 10 22.66 17.47 4.47
CA HIS A 10 22.79 16.31 3.61
C HIS A 10 22.04 15.13 4.28
N ALA A 11 21.87 14.03 3.55
CA ALA A 11 21.48 12.73 4.11
C ALA A 11 22.38 12.34 5.30
N THR A 12 22.14 11.18 5.94
CA THR A 12 23.03 10.73 7.02
C THR A 12 24.51 10.80 6.61
N PRO A 13 25.44 11.00 7.57
CA PRO A 13 26.86 11.09 7.26
C PRO A 13 27.40 9.80 6.61
N GLY A 14 27.55 9.83 5.28
CA GLY A 14 28.18 8.76 4.52
C GLY A 14 27.35 8.20 3.37
N PHE A 15 26.05 8.53 3.28
CA PHE A 15 25.25 8.16 2.12
C PHE A 15 25.74 8.90 0.85
N ASP A 16 26.03 8.14 -0.21
CA ASP A 16 26.37 8.67 -1.53
C ASP A 16 25.17 8.53 -2.46
N ALA A 17 24.49 9.65 -2.70
CA ALA A 17 23.31 9.71 -3.54
C ALA A 17 23.61 9.77 -5.05
N THR A 18 24.88 9.68 -5.47
CA THR A 18 25.28 9.85 -6.87
C THR A 18 25.43 8.56 -7.64
N THR A 19 25.70 7.44 -6.96
CA THR A 19 26.01 6.16 -7.60
C THR A 19 25.35 5.01 -6.84
N PRO A 20 24.46 4.22 -7.48
CA PRO A 20 23.89 3.03 -6.85
C PRO A 20 24.96 1.97 -6.64
N MET A 21 24.76 1.07 -5.67
CA MET A 21 25.64 -0.10 -5.51
C MET A 21 25.62 -0.97 -6.76
N VAL A 22 24.42 -1.18 -7.31
CA VAL A 22 24.14 -1.93 -8.53
C VAL A 22 22.93 -1.30 -9.21
N ALA A 23 22.98 -1.15 -10.52
CA ALA A 23 21.82 -0.83 -11.35
C ALA A 23 21.50 -2.03 -12.24
N PHE A 24 20.23 -2.42 -12.28
CA PHE A 24 19.70 -3.51 -13.09
C PHE A 24 18.85 -2.93 -14.21
N ASP A 25 19.22 -3.21 -15.46
CA ASP A 25 18.54 -2.78 -16.70
C ASP A 25 18.11 -3.98 -17.56
N GLY A 26 18.28 -5.21 -17.04
CA GLY A 26 17.95 -6.47 -17.68
C GLY A 26 16.57 -6.99 -17.30
N ARG A 27 16.45 -8.31 -17.15
CA ARG A 27 15.21 -9.03 -16.82
C ARG A 27 14.54 -8.54 -15.54
N GLU A 28 15.31 -7.99 -14.60
CA GLU A 28 14.85 -7.46 -13.31
C GLU A 28 13.87 -6.29 -13.48
N THR A 29 13.86 -5.67 -14.66
CA THR A 29 12.96 -4.57 -15.02
C THR A 29 11.65 -5.04 -15.66
N TRP A 30 11.42 -6.35 -15.75
CA TRP A 30 10.26 -6.98 -16.37
C TRP A 30 9.48 -7.83 -15.36
N THR A 31 8.29 -8.26 -15.76
CA THR A 31 7.58 -9.39 -15.12
C THR A 31 8.46 -10.64 -15.08
N GLN A 32 8.13 -11.61 -14.23
CA GLN A 32 8.84 -12.89 -14.18
C GLN A 32 8.79 -13.66 -15.50
N ALA A 33 7.70 -13.50 -16.26
CA ALA A 33 7.54 -14.07 -17.59
C ALA A 33 8.32 -13.31 -18.68
N GLU A 34 8.93 -12.17 -18.34
CA GLU A 34 9.68 -11.28 -19.25
C GLU A 34 8.85 -10.78 -20.45
N ASP A 35 7.53 -10.64 -20.28
CA ASP A 35 6.59 -10.23 -21.33
C ASP A 35 6.15 -8.77 -21.22
N VAL A 36 6.19 -8.18 -20.03
CA VAL A 36 5.84 -6.78 -19.77
C VAL A 36 6.98 -6.08 -19.05
N ARG A 37 7.51 -5.02 -19.66
CA ARG A 37 8.51 -4.15 -19.03
C ARG A 37 7.81 -3.25 -18.01
N LEU A 38 8.30 -3.28 -16.77
CA LEU A 38 7.74 -2.54 -15.64
C LEU A 38 8.51 -1.24 -15.40
N TRP A 39 9.84 -1.26 -15.53
CA TRP A 39 10.73 -0.16 -15.18
C TRP A 39 11.82 0.05 -16.24
N ASP A 40 12.45 1.24 -16.26
CA ASP A 40 13.66 1.42 -17.06
C ASP A 40 14.85 0.72 -16.40
N ALA A 41 14.96 0.91 -15.09
CA ALA A 41 15.98 0.34 -14.23
C ALA A 41 15.43 0.05 -12.82
N VAL A 42 16.03 -0.92 -12.14
CA VAL A 42 15.91 -1.11 -10.69
C VAL A 42 17.29 -0.91 -10.09
N GLU A 43 17.40 -0.06 -9.08
CA GLU A 43 18.69 0.31 -8.49
C GLU A 43 18.76 -0.08 -7.03
N ARG A 44 19.84 -0.75 -6.63
CA ARG A 44 20.12 -1.07 -5.24
C ARG A 44 21.00 0.00 -4.62
N TRP A 45 20.52 0.60 -3.55
CA TRP A 45 21.18 1.66 -2.79
C TRP A 45 21.47 1.20 -1.37
N MET A 46 22.48 1.79 -0.72
CA MET A 46 22.81 1.53 0.68
C MET A 46 23.21 2.81 1.38
N ASP A 47 22.58 3.08 2.51
CA ASP A 47 23.08 3.99 3.51
C ASP A 47 24.07 3.23 4.42
N PRO A 48 25.34 3.66 4.53
CA PRO A 48 26.30 2.98 5.40
C PRO A 48 26.14 3.31 6.89
N ASP A 49 25.25 4.21 7.30
CA ASP A 49 25.06 4.56 8.72
C ASP A 49 24.67 3.33 9.53
N ARG A 50 25.51 2.98 10.51
CA ARG A 50 25.33 1.79 11.36
C ARG A 50 24.70 2.10 12.71
N THR A 51 24.32 3.36 12.95
CA THR A 51 23.71 3.81 14.20
C THR A 51 22.20 3.81 14.13
N LEU A 52 21.63 4.10 12.96
CA LEU A 52 20.19 4.01 12.71
C LEU A 52 19.76 2.62 12.27
N PHE A 53 20.39 2.09 11.22
CA PHE A 53 19.94 0.87 10.57
C PHE A 53 20.41 -0.40 11.26
N THR A 54 19.56 -1.42 11.22
CA THR A 54 19.77 -2.71 11.88
C THR A 54 19.50 -3.90 10.95
N GLN A 55 19.95 -5.10 11.35
CA GLN A 55 19.48 -6.31 10.69
C GLN A 55 18.14 -6.69 11.33
N GLU A 56 17.05 -6.31 10.67
CA GLU A 56 15.71 -6.74 11.04
C GLU A 56 15.55 -8.25 10.79
N ALA A 57 14.73 -8.91 11.61
CA ALA A 57 14.49 -10.34 11.53
C ALA A 57 13.36 -10.66 10.57
N PHE A 58 13.50 -11.77 9.83
CA PHE A 58 12.50 -12.26 8.89
C PHE A 58 12.10 -13.68 9.24
N ASN A 59 10.85 -14.05 8.93
CA ASN A 59 10.46 -15.44 8.78
C ASN A 59 10.42 -15.83 7.29
N SER A 60 10.06 -17.07 6.97
CA SER A 60 10.06 -17.54 5.58
C SER A 60 8.98 -16.91 4.71
N ALA A 61 7.88 -16.45 5.31
CA ALA A 61 6.74 -15.87 4.61
C ALA A 61 6.95 -14.40 4.21
N ILE A 62 7.67 -13.63 5.03
CA ILE A 62 7.95 -12.20 4.78
C ILE A 62 9.33 -11.96 4.18
N ALA A 63 10.22 -12.96 4.16
CA ALA A 63 11.44 -12.90 3.37
C ALA A 63 11.10 -12.64 1.90
N TRP A 64 11.85 -11.78 1.23
CA TRP A 64 11.62 -11.48 -0.17
C TRP A 64 11.75 -12.73 -1.03
N GLN A 65 10.80 -12.86 -1.95
CA GLN A 65 10.77 -13.92 -2.94
C GLN A 65 10.58 -13.29 -4.32
N ASP A 66 11.15 -13.94 -5.31
CA ASP A 66 10.97 -13.60 -6.72
C ASP A 66 9.67 -14.26 -7.22
N THR A 67 8.62 -13.46 -7.38
CA THR A 67 7.27 -13.92 -7.81
C THR A 67 6.61 -12.91 -8.74
N ASP A 68 5.45 -13.21 -9.32
CA ASP A 68 4.76 -12.30 -10.24
C ASP A 68 4.41 -10.95 -9.60
N TYR A 69 4.07 -10.96 -8.31
CA TYR A 69 3.79 -9.75 -7.53
C TYR A 69 5.02 -9.18 -6.81
N SER A 70 6.17 -9.85 -6.87
CA SER A 70 7.45 -9.34 -6.38
C SER A 70 8.53 -9.67 -7.42
N PRO A 71 8.41 -9.14 -8.65
CA PRO A 71 9.26 -9.55 -9.76
C PRO A 71 10.70 -9.17 -9.44
N TRP A 72 11.55 -10.19 -9.34
CA TRP A 72 12.99 -10.07 -9.13
C TRP A 72 13.44 -9.29 -7.88
N ILE A 73 12.56 -9.08 -6.89
CA ILE A 73 12.87 -8.26 -5.72
C ILE A 73 13.99 -8.88 -4.87
N ALA A 74 13.95 -10.19 -4.61
CA ALA A 74 15.00 -10.87 -3.86
C ALA A 74 16.32 -10.88 -4.66
N THR A 75 16.23 -11.11 -5.98
CA THR A 75 17.38 -11.02 -6.88
C THR A 75 18.01 -9.62 -6.87
N ALA A 76 17.21 -8.56 -6.95
CA ALA A 76 17.69 -7.18 -6.96
C ALA A 76 18.35 -6.81 -5.63
N PHE A 77 17.77 -7.21 -4.49
CA PHE A 77 18.41 -7.09 -3.19
C PHE A 77 19.68 -7.94 -3.08
N GLY A 78 19.76 -9.06 -3.78
CA GLY A 78 20.85 -10.04 -3.71
C GLY A 78 20.78 -10.93 -2.45
N ASP A 79 19.73 -10.76 -1.66
CA ASP A 79 19.41 -11.47 -0.43
C ASP A 79 17.88 -11.41 -0.23
N SER A 80 17.28 -12.48 0.28
CA SER A 80 15.87 -12.52 0.65
C SER A 80 15.59 -11.78 1.98
N THR A 81 16.63 -11.53 2.78
CA THR A 81 16.55 -10.87 4.09
C THR A 81 17.55 -9.70 4.16
N PRO A 82 17.44 -8.71 3.27
CA PRO A 82 18.42 -7.63 3.19
C PRO A 82 18.47 -6.82 4.50
N HIS A 83 19.66 -6.28 4.79
CA HIS A 83 19.85 -5.34 5.90
C HIS A 83 19.02 -4.07 5.67
N SER A 84 18.45 -3.47 6.72
CA SER A 84 17.50 -2.35 6.58
C SER A 84 18.09 -1.08 5.97
N SER A 85 19.42 -0.99 6.00
CA SER A 85 20.18 0.08 5.36
C SER A 85 20.24 -0.01 3.83
N VAL A 86 19.61 -1.03 3.23
CA VAL A 86 19.55 -1.26 1.78
C VAL A 86 18.13 -1.02 1.29
N PHE A 87 17.98 -0.41 0.13
CA PHE A 87 16.68 -0.23 -0.51
C PHE A 87 16.79 -0.38 -2.03
N LEU A 88 15.64 -0.61 -2.67
CA LEU A 88 15.54 -0.58 -4.13
C LEU A 88 14.78 0.66 -4.58
N LEU A 89 15.35 1.38 -5.54
CA LEU A 89 14.70 2.47 -6.25
C LEU A 89 14.35 1.99 -7.66
N HIS A 90 13.06 1.93 -7.96
CA HIS A 90 12.53 1.59 -9.28
C HIS A 90 12.40 2.87 -10.10
N VAL A 91 12.95 2.89 -11.31
CA VAL A 91 13.03 4.07 -12.18
C VAL A 91 12.05 3.94 -13.34
N GLY A 92 11.20 4.95 -13.53
CA GLY A 92 10.19 4.98 -14.60
C GLY A 92 10.79 4.85 -16.01
N ILE A 93 10.02 4.24 -16.93
CA ILE A 93 10.47 3.89 -18.29
C ILE A 93 10.95 5.12 -19.07
N HIS A 94 10.31 6.27 -18.88
CA HIS A 94 10.62 7.51 -19.61
C HIS A 94 11.49 8.49 -18.82
N GLU A 95 12.03 8.11 -17.65
CA GLU A 95 12.82 9.02 -16.80
C GLU A 95 13.90 9.83 -17.56
N PRO A 96 14.68 9.25 -18.49
CA PRO A 96 15.74 9.99 -19.19
C PRO A 96 15.27 11.17 -20.06
N VAL A 97 13.99 11.19 -20.42
CA VAL A 97 13.37 12.24 -21.26
C VAL A 97 12.22 12.96 -20.55
N ALA A 98 11.92 12.55 -19.31
CA ALA A 98 10.84 13.10 -18.52
C ALA A 98 11.17 14.50 -18.00
N THR A 99 10.14 15.31 -17.76
CA THR A 99 10.28 16.68 -17.26
C THR A 99 9.20 17.00 -16.24
N GLY A 100 9.44 18.01 -15.41
CA GLY A 100 8.52 18.44 -14.36
C GLY A 100 8.97 18.01 -12.97
N THR A 101 8.10 18.15 -11.98
CA THR A 101 8.43 17.73 -10.60
C THR A 101 8.44 16.19 -10.52
N PRO A 102 9.57 15.57 -10.08
CA PRO A 102 9.65 14.12 -9.91
C PRO A 102 8.66 13.61 -8.86
N ILE A 103 8.19 12.37 -9.03
CA ILE A 103 7.33 11.68 -8.08
C ILE A 103 8.07 10.50 -7.46
N LEU A 104 8.04 10.42 -6.14
CA LEU A 104 8.45 9.23 -5.39
C LEU A 104 7.24 8.55 -4.76
N MET A 105 7.06 7.26 -5.03
CA MET A 105 6.01 6.43 -4.45
C MET A 105 6.57 5.53 -3.34
N VAL A 106 5.89 5.47 -2.18
CA VAL A 106 6.37 4.80 -0.96
C VAL A 106 5.35 3.76 -0.51
N CYS A 107 5.74 2.49 -0.60
CA CYS A 107 4.81 1.36 -0.49
C CYS A 107 4.40 1.05 0.95
N GLY A 108 3.25 0.39 1.08
CA GLY A 108 2.69 -0.04 2.35
C GLY A 108 3.41 -1.25 2.96
N ALA A 109 2.85 -1.74 4.07
CA ALA A 109 3.35 -2.94 4.71
C ALA A 109 3.14 -4.18 3.82
N GLY A 110 4.14 -5.07 3.77
CA GLY A 110 4.06 -6.29 2.97
C GLY A 110 4.04 -6.05 1.45
N ASP A 111 4.39 -4.85 0.99
CA ASP A 111 4.30 -4.41 -0.41
C ASP A 111 5.67 -3.98 -0.95
N ASN A 112 5.77 -3.82 -2.27
CA ASN A 112 6.96 -3.38 -2.98
C ASN A 112 6.59 -2.37 -4.08
N GLY A 113 7.60 -1.66 -4.61
CA GLY A 113 7.41 -0.64 -5.65
C GLY A 113 6.71 -1.16 -6.92
N SER A 114 6.95 -2.41 -7.32
CA SER A 114 6.33 -3.00 -8.50
C SER A 114 4.86 -3.35 -8.27
N ARG A 115 4.52 -4.10 -7.22
CA ARG A 115 3.12 -4.53 -6.99
C ARG A 115 2.20 -3.35 -6.74
N GLY A 116 2.51 -2.54 -5.72
CA GLY A 116 1.60 -1.52 -5.21
C GLY A 116 1.43 -0.34 -6.16
N PHE A 117 2.43 -0.04 -7.01
CA PHE A 117 2.44 1.21 -7.75
C PHE A 117 2.60 1.10 -9.26
N VAL A 118 2.90 -0.07 -9.85
CA VAL A 118 3.19 -0.11 -11.30
C VAL A 118 2.05 0.48 -12.16
N THR A 119 0.79 0.34 -11.76
CA THR A 119 -0.34 0.91 -12.50
C THR A 119 -0.33 2.44 -12.46
N LEU A 120 -0.24 3.02 -11.25
CA LEU A 120 -0.14 4.47 -11.06
C LEU A 120 1.15 5.03 -11.69
N ALA A 121 2.28 4.35 -11.49
CA ALA A 121 3.57 4.73 -12.05
C ALA A 121 3.54 4.74 -13.57
N THR A 122 3.00 3.69 -14.20
CA THR A 122 2.86 3.61 -15.66
C THR A 122 1.94 4.72 -16.20
N HIS A 123 0.86 5.04 -15.49
CA HIS A 123 -0.03 6.13 -15.88
C HIS A 123 0.72 7.47 -15.91
N ILE A 124 1.40 7.82 -14.82
CA ILE A 124 2.10 9.10 -14.68
C ILE A 124 3.35 9.16 -15.60
N ASP A 125 4.07 8.05 -15.74
CA ASP A 125 5.23 7.95 -16.64
C ASP A 125 4.83 8.20 -18.10
N ARG A 126 3.63 7.77 -18.53
CA ARG A 126 3.07 8.08 -19.86
C ARG A 126 2.68 9.55 -20.03
N LEU A 127 2.57 10.32 -18.94
CA LEU A 127 2.46 11.78 -18.96
C LEU A 127 3.83 12.47 -19.05
N ASN A 128 4.90 11.69 -19.23
CA ASN A 128 6.29 12.15 -19.36
C ASN A 128 6.82 12.88 -18.12
N ARG A 129 6.37 12.44 -16.93
CA ARG A 129 6.89 12.91 -15.63
C ARG A 129 7.93 11.93 -15.08
N PRO A 130 8.96 12.40 -14.33
CA PRO A 130 9.94 11.51 -13.73
C PRO A 130 9.28 10.74 -12.59
N VAL A 131 9.19 9.42 -12.70
CA VAL A 131 8.51 8.57 -11.71
C VAL A 131 9.50 7.60 -11.08
N TYR A 132 9.36 7.44 -9.77
CA TYR A 132 10.14 6.51 -8.97
C TYR A 132 9.24 5.79 -7.98
N ALA A 133 9.56 4.52 -7.68
CA ALA A 133 8.93 3.78 -6.60
C ALA A 133 9.99 3.16 -5.69
N LEU A 134 9.68 3.05 -4.40
CA LEU A 134 10.58 2.55 -3.38
C LEU A 134 10.17 1.15 -2.92
N THR A 135 11.14 0.24 -2.80
CA THR A 135 10.99 -1.00 -2.02
C THR A 135 11.95 -0.98 -0.85
N PHE A 136 11.41 -1.10 0.36
CA PHE A 136 12.19 -1.22 1.59
C PHE A 136 12.81 -2.62 1.74
N ALA A 137 13.95 -2.72 2.42
CA ALA A 137 14.58 -4.00 2.74
C ALA A 137 13.64 -4.93 3.52
N HIS A 138 12.92 -4.43 4.52
CA HIS A 138 11.98 -5.24 5.30
C HIS A 138 10.51 -4.83 4.99
N PRO A 139 9.64 -5.75 4.53
CA PRO A 139 8.25 -5.41 4.18
C PRO A 139 7.44 -4.87 5.37
N HIS A 140 7.78 -5.28 6.59
CA HIS A 140 7.14 -4.83 7.83
C HIS A 140 8.08 -4.04 8.74
N GLY A 141 9.15 -3.44 8.18
CA GLY A 141 10.22 -2.82 8.96
C GLY A 141 9.84 -1.56 9.73
N ASP A 142 10.74 -1.14 10.62
CA ASP A 142 10.64 0.05 11.48
C ASP A 142 10.42 1.34 10.65
N VAL A 143 9.39 2.12 10.98
CA VAL A 143 9.00 3.31 10.20
C VAL A 143 9.99 4.47 10.28
N PHE A 144 10.88 4.52 11.27
CA PHE A 144 11.94 5.53 11.37
C PHE A 144 13.11 5.19 10.45
N GLU A 145 13.51 3.92 10.40
CA GLU A 145 14.50 3.46 9.43
C GLU A 145 13.96 3.65 8.00
N GLN A 146 12.68 3.35 7.76
CA GLN A 146 12.02 3.62 6.49
C GLN A 146 11.90 5.12 6.17
N ALA A 147 11.70 5.98 7.17
CA ALA A 147 11.67 7.44 6.96
C ALA A 147 13.03 7.99 6.52
N GLU A 148 14.13 7.41 7.00
CA GLU A 148 15.47 7.76 6.51
C GLU A 148 15.67 7.33 5.06
N VAL A 149 15.28 6.10 4.71
CA VAL A 149 15.34 5.62 3.33
C VAL A 149 14.53 6.52 2.39
N VAL A 150 13.39 7.07 2.83
CA VAL A 150 12.63 8.06 2.06
C VAL A 150 13.48 9.32 1.83
N ALA A 151 14.18 9.84 2.85
CA ALA A 151 15.07 10.98 2.72
C ALA A 151 16.21 10.71 1.72
N ASP A 152 16.81 9.52 1.78
CA ASP A 152 17.88 9.10 0.87
C ASP A 152 17.40 9.01 -0.58
N ALA A 153 16.27 8.36 -0.82
CA ALA A 153 15.66 8.26 -2.14
C ALA A 153 15.36 9.64 -2.74
N ILE A 154 14.86 10.58 -1.94
CA ILE A 154 14.63 11.96 -2.38
C ILE A 154 15.95 12.64 -2.78
N GLU A 155 17.04 12.42 -2.04
CA GLU A 155 18.35 12.99 -2.40
C GLU A 155 18.84 12.42 -3.73
N VAL A 156 18.74 11.11 -3.95
CA VAL A 156 19.10 10.45 -5.21
C VAL A 156 18.32 11.08 -6.38
N ILE A 157 17.01 11.22 -6.23
CA ILE A 157 16.14 11.79 -7.27
C ILE A 157 16.52 13.23 -7.57
N LYS A 158 16.80 14.05 -6.55
CA LYS A 158 17.18 15.45 -6.76
C LYS A 158 18.55 15.59 -7.42
N GLN A 159 19.53 14.76 -7.03
CA GLN A 159 20.85 14.76 -7.67
C GLN A 159 20.75 14.34 -9.14
N ARG A 160 19.88 13.36 -9.44
CA ARG A 160 19.65 12.85 -10.81
C ARG A 160 18.92 13.84 -11.70
N THR A 161 17.81 14.40 -11.22
CA THR A 161 16.89 15.22 -12.01
C THR A 161 17.23 16.71 -11.97
N GLY A 162 18.00 17.15 -10.98
CA GLY A 162 18.24 18.57 -10.69
C GLY A 162 17.02 19.30 -10.12
N ALA A 163 15.91 18.62 -9.87
CA ALA A 163 14.71 19.22 -9.32
C ALA A 163 14.95 19.67 -7.86
N PRO A 164 14.41 20.83 -7.44
CA PRO A 164 14.57 21.31 -6.07
C PRO A 164 13.70 20.54 -5.06
N GLN A 165 12.58 19.96 -5.53
CA GLN A 165 11.59 19.26 -4.71
C GLN A 165 11.02 18.06 -5.49
N VAL A 166 10.39 17.14 -4.76
CA VAL A 166 9.60 16.03 -5.29
C VAL A 166 8.14 16.11 -4.83
N ASP A 167 7.24 15.42 -5.53
CA ASP A 167 5.95 15.01 -4.96
C ASP A 167 6.10 13.61 -4.36
N LEU A 168 5.59 13.42 -3.15
CA LEU A 168 5.71 12.18 -2.41
C LEU A 168 4.32 11.52 -2.28
N ILE A 169 4.19 10.30 -2.75
CA ILE A 169 2.95 9.52 -2.68
C ILE A 169 3.18 8.34 -1.75
N GLY A 170 2.61 8.40 -0.55
CA GLY A 170 2.70 7.34 0.44
C GLY A 170 1.41 6.54 0.52
N HIS A 171 1.52 5.22 0.49
CA HIS A 171 0.39 4.32 0.72
C HIS A 171 0.50 3.65 2.10
N SER A 172 -0.60 3.61 2.84
CA SER A 172 -0.70 2.84 4.09
C SER A 172 0.47 3.14 5.04
N LYS A 173 1.22 2.13 5.50
CA LYS A 173 2.43 2.31 6.33
C LYS A 173 3.48 3.23 5.68
N GLY A 174 3.66 3.17 4.36
CA GLY A 174 4.62 4.01 3.64
C GLY A 174 4.30 5.50 3.76
N GLY A 175 3.02 5.85 3.86
CA GLY A 175 2.58 7.21 4.16
C GLY A 175 2.97 7.68 5.56
N ILE A 176 3.08 6.78 6.54
CA ILE A 176 3.58 7.11 7.88
C ILE A 176 5.08 7.42 7.84
N ALA A 177 5.90 6.60 7.16
CA ALA A 177 7.32 6.86 6.97
C ALA A 177 7.56 8.20 6.24
N ALA A 178 6.82 8.45 5.15
CA ALA A 178 6.83 9.72 4.42
C ALA A 178 6.46 10.92 5.31
N THR A 179 5.42 10.77 6.13
CA THR A 179 4.98 11.81 7.07
C THR A 179 6.02 12.07 8.15
N ILE A 180 6.69 11.04 8.69
CA ILE A 180 7.78 11.19 9.67
C ILE A 180 8.89 12.06 9.09
N TYR A 181 9.37 11.75 7.87
CA TYR A 181 10.40 12.55 7.21
C TYR A 181 9.96 14.02 7.05
N ALA A 182 8.79 14.26 6.45
CA ALA A 182 8.24 15.61 6.25
C ALA A 182 7.93 16.34 7.58
N SER A 183 7.89 15.60 8.69
CA SER A 183 7.68 16.12 10.04
C SER A 183 8.96 16.35 10.83
N ASN A 184 10.11 15.81 10.40
CA ASN A 184 11.35 15.74 11.18
C ASN A 184 12.13 17.08 11.21
N LEU A 185 11.56 18.11 11.81
CA LEU A 185 12.22 19.41 11.99
C LEU A 185 13.12 19.43 13.24
N PRO A 186 14.10 20.36 13.33
CA PRO A 186 14.92 20.51 14.53
C PRO A 186 14.08 20.66 15.81
N GLY A 187 14.34 19.80 16.80
CA GLY A 187 13.62 19.77 18.08
C GLY A 187 12.36 18.90 18.11
N THR A 188 12.03 18.21 17.01
CA THR A 188 10.97 17.19 17.02
C THR A 188 11.40 16.01 17.88
N ALA A 189 10.55 15.58 18.82
CA ALA A 189 10.83 14.49 19.75
C ALA A 189 10.06 13.23 19.34
N TRP A 190 10.75 12.32 18.65
CA TRP A 190 10.23 11.04 18.19
C TRP A 190 10.34 9.94 19.25
N GLY A 191 11.09 10.15 20.33
CA GLY A 191 11.40 9.15 21.34
C GLY A 191 12.01 7.86 20.78
N ALA A 192 12.67 7.98 19.63
CA ALA A 192 13.45 6.95 18.96
C ALA A 192 14.87 7.48 18.85
N SER A 193 15.71 7.18 19.86
CA SER A 193 16.98 7.88 20.07
C SER A 193 17.96 7.75 18.91
N ALA A 194 17.93 6.62 18.17
CA ALA A 194 18.76 6.44 16.99
C ALA A 194 18.37 7.47 15.91
N TYR A 195 17.08 7.53 15.54
CA TYR A 195 16.57 8.48 14.56
C TYR A 195 16.72 9.94 15.00
N GLU A 196 16.50 10.25 16.29
CA GLU A 196 16.72 11.61 16.80
C GLU A 196 18.19 12.05 16.76
N SER A 197 19.13 11.10 16.74
CA SER A 197 20.57 11.39 16.79
C SER A 197 21.21 11.56 15.41
N VAL A 198 20.77 10.79 14.41
CA VAL A 198 21.35 10.81 13.06
C VAL A 198 20.33 10.96 11.92
N GLY A 199 19.04 10.81 12.20
CA GLY A 199 18.00 10.86 11.17
C GLY A 199 17.96 12.23 10.49
N THR A 200 17.80 12.20 9.17
CA THR A 200 17.85 13.40 8.33
C THR A 200 16.68 14.32 8.67
N HIS A 201 17.02 15.54 9.08
CA HIS A 201 16.03 16.59 9.26
C HIS A 201 15.39 16.94 7.92
N TYR A 202 14.09 17.24 7.94
CA TYR A 202 13.36 17.65 6.74
C TYR A 202 14.08 18.80 6.04
N ARG A 203 14.31 18.65 4.72
CA ARG A 203 15.16 19.56 3.94
C ARG A 203 14.37 20.61 3.14
N GLY A 204 13.04 20.62 3.24
CA GLY A 204 12.20 21.49 2.41
C GLY A 204 12.05 21.00 0.96
N ASP A 205 12.29 19.73 0.72
CA ASP A 205 12.39 19.13 -0.61
C ASP A 205 11.19 18.26 -1.01
N VAL A 206 10.09 18.36 -0.27
CA VAL A 206 8.78 17.82 -0.65
C VAL A 206 7.86 19.00 -1.00
N ARG A 207 7.29 18.99 -2.21
CA ARG A 207 6.30 19.98 -2.66
C ARG A 207 4.91 19.56 -2.18
N ARG A 208 4.49 18.34 -2.57
CA ARG A 208 3.20 17.76 -2.21
C ARG A 208 3.37 16.40 -1.56
N LEU A 209 2.56 16.12 -0.56
CA LEU A 209 2.48 14.84 0.14
C LEU A 209 1.08 14.26 -0.05
N VAL A 210 0.96 13.23 -0.88
CA VAL A 210 -0.28 12.49 -1.13
C VAL A 210 -0.29 11.23 -0.28
N LEU A 211 -1.28 11.10 0.59
CA LEU A 211 -1.40 10.05 1.59
C LEU A 211 -2.61 9.18 1.28
N ILE A 212 -2.37 8.04 0.66
CA ILE A 212 -3.39 7.09 0.23
C ILE A 212 -3.57 6.05 1.33
N ALA A 213 -4.78 5.96 1.89
CA ALA A 213 -5.14 5.01 2.94
C ALA A 213 -4.17 4.98 4.15
N THR A 214 -3.51 6.10 4.42
CA THR A 214 -2.46 6.18 5.45
C THR A 214 -3.11 6.25 6.82
N PRO A 215 -2.78 5.37 7.78
CA PRO A 215 -3.44 5.34 9.09
C PRO A 215 -2.95 6.47 10.01
N LEU A 216 -3.30 7.72 9.68
CA LEU A 216 -2.82 8.92 10.37
C LEU A 216 -3.31 9.05 11.81
N ALA A 217 -4.46 8.45 12.15
CA ALA A 217 -4.90 8.26 13.54
C ALA A 217 -4.68 6.83 14.05
N GLY A 218 -3.82 6.06 13.38
CA GLY A 218 -3.45 4.68 13.70
C GLY A 218 -4.51 3.64 13.36
N VAL A 219 -4.21 2.39 13.73
CA VAL A 219 -5.08 1.20 13.55
C VAL A 219 -5.14 0.36 14.82
N ASP A 220 -6.19 -0.45 14.95
CA ASP A 220 -6.32 -1.47 16.01
C ASP A 220 -6.79 -2.84 15.50
N THR A 221 -6.74 -3.06 14.18
CA THR A 221 -7.40 -4.17 13.48
C THR A 221 -7.02 -5.55 14.03
N SER A 222 -5.73 -5.82 14.29
CA SER A 222 -5.26 -7.11 14.82
C SER A 222 -5.77 -7.41 16.25
N TYR A 223 -6.01 -6.37 17.05
CA TYR A 223 -6.58 -6.46 18.38
C TYR A 223 -8.11 -6.56 18.38
N ARG A 224 -8.75 -5.96 17.36
CA ARG A 224 -10.21 -5.89 17.21
C ARG A 224 -10.79 -7.16 16.62
N TRP A 225 -10.16 -7.70 15.59
CA TRP A 225 -10.58 -8.91 14.87
C TRP A 225 -9.76 -10.11 15.32
N THR A 226 -10.03 -10.58 16.53
CA THR A 226 -9.14 -11.55 17.18
C THR A 226 -9.07 -12.90 16.48
N GLY A 227 -10.07 -13.26 15.67
CA GLY A 227 -10.01 -14.43 14.80
C GLY A 227 -8.84 -14.39 13.81
N LEU A 228 -8.37 -13.20 13.41
CA LEU A 228 -7.24 -13.05 12.50
C LEU A 228 -5.92 -13.58 13.09
N ASN A 229 -5.78 -13.58 14.42
CA ASN A 229 -4.58 -14.09 15.09
C ASN A 229 -4.36 -15.60 14.89
N LEU A 230 -5.41 -16.34 14.50
CA LEU A 230 -5.32 -17.77 14.18
C LEU A 230 -4.52 -18.02 12.90
N TYR A 231 -4.37 -17.03 12.02
CA TYR A 231 -3.56 -17.13 10.80
C TYR A 231 -2.06 -16.95 11.06
N SER A 232 -1.67 -16.51 12.26
CA SER A 232 -0.28 -16.25 12.64
C SER A 232 0.24 -17.25 13.70
N LEU A 233 -0.41 -18.41 13.83
CA LEU A 233 0.00 -19.43 14.80
C LEU A 233 1.32 -20.11 14.43
N ASP A 234 1.60 -20.24 13.14
CA ASP A 234 2.88 -20.75 12.65
C ASP A 234 3.85 -19.57 12.46
N PRO A 235 4.92 -19.46 13.28
CA PRO A 235 5.87 -18.36 13.19
C PRO A 235 6.60 -18.32 11.85
N ASP A 236 6.86 -19.47 11.23
CA ASP A 236 7.62 -19.52 9.97
C ASP A 236 6.76 -19.06 8.78
N GLN A 237 5.44 -19.24 8.86
CA GLN A 237 4.47 -18.93 7.79
C GLN A 237 3.66 -17.65 8.03
N ALA A 238 3.84 -16.97 9.16
CA ALA A 238 3.06 -15.78 9.48
C ALA A 238 3.32 -14.63 8.48
N LEU A 239 2.29 -14.22 7.75
CA LEU A 239 2.33 -13.05 6.85
C LEU A 239 1.94 -11.74 7.56
N SER A 240 1.39 -11.85 8.77
CA SER A 240 0.96 -10.72 9.58
C SER A 240 1.26 -10.94 11.06
N VAL A 241 1.42 -9.83 11.78
CA VAL A 241 1.59 -9.81 13.23
C VAL A 241 0.38 -10.40 13.97
N THR A 242 0.62 -11.01 15.12
CA THR A 242 -0.42 -11.41 16.07
C THR A 242 -0.46 -10.48 17.29
N SER A 243 -1.65 -10.26 17.83
CA SER A 243 -1.89 -9.57 19.09
C SER A 243 -1.82 -10.50 20.31
N TRP A 244 -1.44 -11.77 20.14
CA TRP A 244 -1.34 -12.77 21.21
C TRP A 244 0.12 -13.17 21.47
N ASP A 245 0.57 -13.18 22.72
CA ASP A 245 1.89 -13.71 23.10
C ASP A 245 1.88 -15.24 23.22
N ARG A 246 0.69 -15.82 23.48
CA ARG A 246 0.49 -17.27 23.64
C ARG A 246 -0.84 -17.72 23.08
N TYR A 247 -0.82 -18.91 22.50
CA TYR A 247 -2.01 -19.65 22.09
C TYR A 247 -2.12 -20.97 22.85
N TYR A 248 -3.33 -21.29 23.32
CA TYR A 248 -3.65 -22.48 24.10
C TYR A 248 -4.56 -23.38 23.26
N PRO A 249 -4.00 -24.32 22.47
CA PRO A 249 -4.81 -25.20 21.60
C PRO A 249 -5.79 -26.09 22.38
N SER A 250 -5.48 -26.35 23.66
CA SER A 250 -6.35 -27.08 24.59
C SER A 250 -7.09 -26.17 25.56
N THR A 251 -7.22 -24.88 25.27
CA THR A 251 -7.75 -23.82 26.14
C THR A 251 -6.87 -23.53 27.36
N THR A 252 -7.10 -22.39 28.00
CA THR A 252 -6.39 -21.95 29.21
C THR A 252 -6.68 -22.80 30.45
N ALA A 253 -7.61 -23.77 30.36
CA ALA A 253 -7.81 -24.79 31.38
C ALA A 253 -6.61 -25.76 31.53
N PHE A 254 -5.77 -25.87 30.49
CA PHE A 254 -4.53 -26.65 30.51
C PHE A 254 -3.32 -25.74 30.25
N PRO A 255 -2.98 -24.83 31.19
CA PRO A 255 -2.06 -23.71 30.93
C PRO A 255 -0.59 -24.11 30.67
N LEU A 256 -0.26 -25.41 30.80
CA LEU A 256 1.05 -25.97 30.48
C LEU A 256 1.17 -26.41 29.02
N VAL A 257 0.07 -26.44 28.26
CA VAL A 257 0.05 -26.78 26.83
C VAL A 257 -0.28 -25.51 26.06
N PHE A 258 0.76 -24.83 25.59
CA PHE A 258 0.64 -23.61 24.81
C PHE A 258 1.72 -23.53 23.73
N ASP A 259 1.38 -22.83 22.66
CA ASP A 259 2.30 -22.39 21.62
C ASP A 259 2.72 -20.95 21.95
N SER A 260 4.03 -20.70 21.89
CA SER A 260 4.59 -19.36 22.06
C SER A 260 4.49 -18.61 20.75
N LEU A 261 4.07 -17.35 20.80
CA LEU A 261 3.90 -16.50 19.62
C LEU A 261 4.79 -15.25 19.65
N VAL A 262 5.70 -15.16 20.64
CA VAL A 262 6.56 -14.00 20.91
C VAL A 262 7.45 -13.56 19.74
N ASP A 263 7.74 -14.44 18.77
CA ASP A 263 8.57 -14.08 17.62
C ASP A 263 7.80 -13.26 16.57
N GLN A 264 6.48 -13.48 16.48
CA GLN A 264 5.58 -12.88 15.51
C GLN A 264 4.54 -11.94 16.14
N ASP A 265 4.62 -11.68 17.45
CA ASP A 265 3.65 -10.84 18.15
C ASP A 265 3.98 -9.34 18.05
N MET A 266 3.14 -8.54 18.69
CA MET A 266 3.22 -7.08 18.68
C MET A 266 4.18 -6.51 19.74
N MET A 267 5.02 -7.31 20.38
CA MET A 267 6.00 -6.91 21.41
C MET A 267 7.45 -7.08 20.89
N PRO A 268 8.41 -6.25 21.33
CA PRO A 268 9.75 -6.18 20.74
C PRO A 268 10.68 -7.17 21.44
N ASP A 269 10.16 -8.36 21.69
CA ASP A 269 10.87 -9.52 22.20
C ASP A 269 10.84 -10.64 21.17
N GLY A 270 11.47 -11.78 21.49
CA GLY A 270 11.68 -12.84 20.52
C GLY A 270 12.48 -12.36 19.30
N ALA A 271 12.05 -12.80 18.12
CA ALA A 271 12.63 -12.40 16.84
C ALA A 271 12.20 -10.98 16.38
N ASP A 272 11.01 -10.51 16.76
CA ASP A 272 10.41 -9.26 16.27
C ASP A 272 10.31 -9.20 14.72
N TYR A 273 9.48 -10.07 14.12
CA TYR A 273 9.27 -10.10 12.67
C TYR A 273 8.46 -8.91 12.11
N PHE A 274 7.83 -8.09 12.96
CA PHE A 274 6.88 -7.06 12.51
C PHE A 274 7.10 -5.70 13.21
N PRO A 275 8.33 -5.16 13.24
CA PRO A 275 8.69 -4.01 14.07
C PRO A 275 7.92 -2.74 13.68
N GLY A 276 7.57 -2.58 12.41
CA GLY A 276 6.76 -1.45 11.94
C GLY A 276 5.28 -1.51 12.33
N GLN A 277 4.72 -2.70 12.56
CA GLN A 277 3.27 -2.85 12.81
C GLN A 277 2.86 -2.25 14.15
N ARG A 278 3.67 -2.47 15.21
CA ARG A 278 3.44 -1.89 16.54
C ARG A 278 3.44 -0.36 16.53
N GLN A 279 4.17 0.26 15.60
CA GLN A 279 4.29 1.72 15.47
C GLN A 279 3.05 2.37 14.85
N LEU A 280 2.15 1.57 14.26
CA LEU A 280 0.90 2.06 13.65
C LEU A 280 -0.28 2.07 14.63
N LEU A 281 -0.11 1.57 15.85
CA LEU A 281 -1.23 1.29 16.73
C LEU A 281 -1.84 2.53 17.36
N ALA A 282 -3.16 2.59 17.34
CA ALA A 282 -3.95 3.50 18.15
C ALA A 282 -5.34 2.94 18.38
N ARG A 283 -5.88 3.14 19.58
CA ARG A 283 -7.27 2.78 19.90
C ARG A 283 -8.23 3.59 19.03
N GLN A 284 -9.19 2.91 18.41
CA GLN A 284 -10.17 3.54 17.54
C GLN A 284 -11.47 3.85 18.31
N PRO A 285 -12.25 4.87 17.88
CA PRO A 285 -13.43 5.34 18.62
C PRO A 285 -14.65 4.41 18.49
N TYR A 286 -14.54 3.32 17.73
CA TYR A 286 -15.64 2.39 17.46
C TYR A 286 -15.64 1.21 18.43
N SER A 287 -16.84 0.79 18.85
CA SER A 287 -17.05 -0.41 19.67
C SER A 287 -16.44 -1.65 19.01
N LEU A 288 -15.89 -2.57 19.81
CA LEU A 288 -15.28 -3.79 19.32
C LEU A 288 -16.33 -4.73 18.70
N ALA A 289 -15.93 -5.53 17.72
CA ALA A 289 -16.82 -6.46 17.02
C ALA A 289 -17.55 -7.40 18.00
N GLY A 290 -16.86 -7.90 19.02
CA GLY A 290 -17.45 -8.76 20.06
C GLY A 290 -18.52 -8.09 20.93
N GLN A 291 -18.63 -6.76 20.90
CA GLN A 291 -19.68 -5.99 21.59
C GLN A 291 -20.90 -5.68 20.70
N GLN A 292 -20.87 -6.12 19.44
CA GLN A 292 -21.86 -5.75 18.43
C GLN A 292 -22.59 -7.00 17.89
N PRO A 293 -23.58 -7.56 18.63
CA PRO A 293 -24.28 -8.78 18.23
C PRO A 293 -24.98 -8.71 16.86
N TRP A 294 -25.26 -7.51 16.38
CA TRP A 294 -25.87 -7.27 15.06
C TRP A 294 -24.94 -7.62 13.89
N LEU A 295 -23.63 -7.80 14.14
CA LEU A 295 -22.66 -8.31 13.17
C LEU A 295 -22.76 -9.83 12.94
N GLY A 296 -23.66 -10.53 13.63
CA GLY A 296 -23.86 -11.97 13.44
C GLY A 296 -22.60 -12.78 13.74
N LEU A 297 -22.15 -13.61 12.79
CA LEU A 297 -20.97 -14.45 12.95
C LEU A 297 -19.68 -13.62 13.14
N TYR A 298 -19.61 -12.42 12.55
CA TYR A 298 -18.45 -11.52 12.72
C TYR A 298 -18.30 -11.04 14.17
N ALA A 299 -19.38 -11.00 14.96
CA ALA A 299 -19.31 -10.70 16.39
C ALA A 299 -18.68 -11.83 17.22
N ALA A 300 -18.58 -13.05 16.68
CA ALA A 300 -18.10 -14.24 17.38
C ALA A 300 -16.56 -14.31 17.43
N GLN A 301 -15.94 -13.27 17.99
CA GLN A 301 -14.49 -13.13 18.12
C GLN A 301 -14.00 -13.82 19.42
N PRO A 302 -13.09 -14.81 19.37
CA PRO A 302 -12.57 -15.42 20.60
C PRO A 302 -11.72 -14.43 21.38
N ASP A 303 -11.88 -14.37 22.70
CA ASP A 303 -11.00 -13.57 23.56
C ASP A 303 -10.89 -12.08 23.19
N TRP A 304 -11.92 -11.52 22.53
CA TRP A 304 -11.89 -10.15 22.02
C TRP A 304 -11.55 -9.11 23.10
N LEU A 305 -12.11 -9.26 24.31
CA LEU A 305 -11.88 -8.32 25.40
C LEU A 305 -10.47 -8.46 25.99
N THR A 306 -10.03 -9.69 26.26
CA THR A 306 -8.72 -9.97 26.86
C THR A 306 -7.57 -9.78 25.86
N THR A 307 -7.85 -9.85 24.57
CA THR A 307 -6.89 -9.45 23.53
C THR A 307 -6.75 -7.94 23.52
N TYR A 308 -7.86 -7.20 23.43
CA TYR A 308 -7.82 -5.75 23.30
C TYR A 308 -7.28 -5.06 24.57
N GLU A 309 -7.77 -5.44 25.74
CA GLU A 309 -7.39 -4.84 27.04
C GLU A 309 -6.18 -5.52 27.70
N GLY A 310 -5.76 -6.68 27.19
CA GLY A 310 -4.74 -7.53 27.80
C GLY A 310 -5.30 -8.48 28.85
N GLY A 311 -4.64 -9.63 29.01
CA GLY A 311 -4.98 -10.67 29.98
C GLY A 311 -5.02 -12.08 29.39
N LEU A 312 -5.45 -13.02 30.22
CA LEU A 312 -5.62 -14.43 29.87
C LEU A 312 -7.07 -14.69 29.43
N GLY A 313 -7.24 -15.06 28.16
CA GLY A 313 -8.50 -15.45 27.56
C GLY A 313 -8.83 -16.94 27.74
N PHE A 314 -9.72 -17.45 26.89
CA PHE A 314 -10.09 -18.85 26.79
C PHE A 314 -9.11 -19.65 25.92
N LEU A 315 -8.62 -19.06 24.83
CA LEU A 315 -7.68 -19.63 23.86
C LEU A 315 -6.34 -18.92 23.83
N SER A 316 -6.23 -17.68 24.31
CA SER A 316 -5.00 -16.90 24.16
C SER A 316 -4.60 -16.12 25.41
N ARG A 317 -3.40 -15.55 25.35
CA ARG A 317 -2.97 -14.45 26.22
C ARG A 317 -2.50 -13.29 25.34
N SER A 318 -2.78 -12.07 25.77
CA SER A 318 -2.25 -10.84 25.19
C SER A 318 -1.78 -9.88 26.28
N ASP A 319 -0.80 -9.03 25.98
CA ASP A 319 -0.41 -7.91 26.82
C ASP A 319 -1.30 -6.66 26.62
N GLY A 320 -2.17 -6.67 25.61
CA GLY A 320 -3.15 -5.60 25.33
C GLY A 320 -2.61 -4.47 24.46
N ILE A 321 -3.51 -3.75 23.80
CA ILE A 321 -3.14 -2.74 22.79
C ILE A 321 -2.31 -1.59 23.38
N ASP A 322 -2.60 -1.15 24.61
CA ASP A 322 -1.85 -0.05 25.22
C ASP A 322 -0.40 -0.42 25.55
N ALA A 323 -0.12 -1.70 25.82
CA ALA A 323 1.25 -2.17 26.00
C ALA A 323 2.02 -2.10 24.69
N ALA A 324 1.44 -2.62 23.61
CA ALA A 324 2.05 -2.59 22.28
C ALA A 324 2.22 -1.17 21.73
N LYS A 325 1.24 -0.27 21.92
CA LYS A 325 1.37 1.15 21.58
C LYS A 325 2.58 1.80 22.25
N ARG A 326 2.76 1.55 23.56
CA ARG A 326 3.92 2.05 24.30
C ARG A 326 5.22 1.44 23.81
N ALA A 327 5.22 0.14 23.48
CA ALA A 327 6.38 -0.55 22.94
C ALA A 327 6.77 -0.02 21.55
N GLY A 328 5.79 0.30 20.71
CA GLY A 328 5.98 1.02 19.44
C GLY A 328 6.26 2.51 19.59
N GLY A 329 6.51 2.99 20.82
CA GLY A 329 6.89 4.37 21.07
C GLY A 329 5.77 5.40 20.97
N ASN A 330 4.50 5.01 20.85
CA ASN A 330 3.36 5.92 20.62
C ASN A 330 3.57 6.85 19.42
N VAL A 331 4.03 6.28 18.29
CA VAL A 331 4.38 7.04 17.07
C VAL A 331 3.19 7.85 16.55
N ILE A 332 1.99 7.28 16.55
CA ILE A 332 0.77 7.97 16.10
C ILE A 332 0.51 9.24 16.92
N GLU A 333 0.62 9.17 18.25
CA GLU A 333 0.47 10.34 19.11
C GLU A 333 1.57 11.39 18.87
N LYS A 334 2.78 10.96 18.53
CA LYS A 334 3.90 11.86 18.20
C LYS A 334 3.71 12.54 16.85
N LEU A 335 3.16 11.86 15.84
CA LEU A 335 2.80 12.48 14.56
C LEU A 335 1.83 13.65 14.77
N LYS A 336 0.78 13.44 15.56
CA LYS A 336 -0.18 14.50 15.91
C LYS A 336 0.44 15.70 16.61
N GLN A 337 1.54 15.50 17.33
CA GLN A 337 2.26 16.58 18.00
C GLN A 337 3.26 17.27 17.07
N ALA A 338 3.91 16.51 16.19
CA ALA A 338 4.90 17.02 15.27
C ALA A 338 4.25 17.90 14.20
N GLY A 339 3.25 17.37 13.48
CA GLY A 339 2.74 17.95 12.24
C GLY A 339 3.79 17.95 11.13
N VAL A 340 3.36 18.20 9.88
CA VAL A 340 4.23 18.34 8.71
C VAL A 340 4.73 19.79 8.59
N ASP A 341 5.85 20.02 7.90
CA ASP A 341 6.29 21.38 7.58
C ASP A 341 5.19 22.19 6.83
N PRO A 342 4.93 23.47 7.18
CA PRO A 342 3.84 24.24 6.59
C PRO A 342 3.98 24.54 5.09
N SER A 343 5.18 24.38 4.53
CA SER A 343 5.42 24.55 3.09
C SER A 343 4.93 23.38 2.24
N VAL A 344 4.60 22.24 2.85
CA VAL A 344 4.11 21.05 2.15
C VAL A 344 2.59 21.12 2.01
N GLU A 345 2.11 20.96 0.79
CA GLU A 345 0.68 20.73 0.53
C GLU A 345 0.35 19.25 0.75
N VAL A 346 -0.60 18.97 1.64
CA VAL A 346 -0.96 17.59 2.02
C VAL A 346 -2.31 17.22 1.42
N PHE A 347 -2.34 16.08 0.73
CA PHE A 347 -3.56 15.48 0.19
C PHE A 347 -3.79 14.13 0.86
N GLN A 348 -5.01 13.88 1.32
CA GLN A 348 -5.40 12.62 1.95
C GLN A 348 -6.45 11.95 1.09
N LEU A 349 -6.25 10.67 0.79
CA LEU A 349 -7.21 9.85 0.07
C LEU A 349 -7.65 8.70 0.97
N ALA A 350 -8.91 8.72 1.41
CA ALA A 350 -9.49 7.71 2.27
C ALA A 350 -10.45 6.81 1.50
N GLY A 351 -10.31 5.50 1.64
CA GLY A 351 -11.29 4.54 1.15
C GLY A 351 -12.46 4.40 2.11
N THR A 352 -13.65 4.13 1.59
CA THR A 352 -14.89 4.05 2.37
C THR A 352 -15.62 2.72 2.20
N ASN A 353 -15.08 1.80 1.39
CA ASN A 353 -15.71 0.53 1.09
C ASN A 353 -14.94 -0.65 1.74
N PRO A 354 -15.58 -1.43 2.62
CA PRO A 354 -14.94 -2.57 3.28
C PRO A 354 -14.89 -3.84 2.43
N LEU A 355 -15.46 -3.85 1.21
CA LEU A 355 -15.43 -4.99 0.30
C LEU A 355 -14.11 -5.03 -0.47
N MET A 356 -13.31 -6.07 -0.23
CA MET A 356 -11.98 -6.23 -0.83
C MET A 356 -11.97 -7.44 -1.79
N PRO A 357 -11.34 -7.32 -2.97
CA PRO A 357 -10.95 -8.47 -3.77
C PRO A 357 -10.08 -9.43 -2.95
N ASN A 358 -10.38 -10.73 -3.03
CA ASN A 358 -9.55 -11.76 -2.45
C ASN A 358 -8.44 -12.13 -3.44
N GLY A 359 -7.19 -11.88 -3.06
CA GLY A 359 -6.04 -11.96 -3.96
C GLY A 359 -5.51 -13.38 -4.20
N ASP A 360 -6.05 -14.39 -3.53
CA ASP A 360 -5.52 -15.76 -3.59
C ASP A 360 -6.63 -16.82 -3.59
N SER A 361 -6.48 -17.83 -4.45
CA SER A 361 -7.48 -18.89 -4.62
C SER A 361 -7.57 -19.86 -3.43
N GLU A 362 -6.47 -20.07 -2.69
CA GLU A 362 -6.49 -20.90 -1.48
C GLU A 362 -7.17 -20.15 -0.33
N LEU A 363 -6.93 -18.83 -0.24
CA LEU A 363 -7.62 -17.94 0.69
C LEU A 363 -9.11 -17.81 0.33
N ALA A 364 -9.45 -17.70 -0.97
CA ALA A 364 -10.83 -17.70 -1.46
C ALA A 364 -11.59 -18.96 -1.04
N ALA A 365 -10.98 -20.14 -1.17
CA ALA A 365 -11.59 -21.40 -0.73
C ALA A 365 -11.87 -21.44 0.79
N GLN A 366 -11.06 -20.75 1.61
CA GLN A 366 -11.32 -20.65 3.05
C GLN A 366 -12.51 -19.72 3.34
N PHE A 367 -12.62 -18.60 2.62
CA PHE A 367 -13.73 -17.65 2.77
C PHE A 367 -15.05 -18.14 2.14
N GLU A 368 -15.02 -18.97 1.10
CA GLU A 368 -16.20 -19.66 0.54
C GLU A 368 -16.98 -20.38 1.65
N SER A 369 -16.26 -21.02 2.58
CA SER A 369 -16.89 -21.71 3.71
C SER A 369 -17.69 -20.78 4.62
N LEU A 370 -17.30 -19.50 4.75
CA LEU A 370 -18.01 -18.48 5.54
C LEU A 370 -19.25 -17.96 4.82
N GLY A 371 -19.22 -17.88 3.49
CA GLY A 371 -20.37 -17.45 2.68
C GLY A 371 -21.58 -18.34 2.91
N SER A 372 -21.38 -19.65 3.07
CA SER A 372 -22.45 -20.61 3.36
C SER A 372 -23.18 -20.38 4.70
N PHE A 373 -22.61 -19.59 5.61
CA PHE A 373 -23.18 -19.30 6.94
C PHE A 373 -23.55 -17.83 7.15
N THR A 374 -23.33 -16.97 6.15
CA THR A 374 -23.49 -15.53 6.28
C THR A 374 -24.57 -15.03 5.32
N ASP A 375 -25.60 -14.37 5.85
CA ASP A 375 -26.55 -13.60 5.04
C ASP A 375 -25.92 -12.26 4.66
N TYR A 376 -25.12 -12.23 3.59
CA TYR A 376 -24.43 -11.01 3.14
C TYR A 376 -25.40 -9.86 2.80
N PRO A 377 -26.52 -10.07 2.07
CA PRO A 377 -27.50 -9.02 1.85
C PRO A 377 -28.03 -8.42 3.17
N GLY A 378 -28.37 -9.27 4.15
CA GLY A 378 -28.80 -8.83 5.47
C GLY A 378 -27.70 -8.09 6.24
N LEU A 379 -26.46 -8.58 6.17
CA LEU A 379 -25.29 -7.97 6.81
C LEU A 379 -25.01 -6.58 6.23
N LEU A 380 -24.88 -6.43 4.92
CA LEU A 380 -24.59 -5.14 4.26
C LEU A 380 -25.71 -4.12 4.49
N ALA A 381 -26.98 -4.56 4.51
CA ALA A 381 -28.09 -3.70 4.90
C ALA A 381 -27.98 -3.24 6.38
N SER A 382 -27.57 -4.14 7.27
CA SER A 382 -27.31 -3.81 8.68
C SER A 382 -26.15 -2.83 8.84
N LEU A 383 -25.07 -3.00 8.08
CA LEU A 383 -23.91 -2.10 8.06
C LEU A 383 -24.32 -0.67 7.68
N THR A 384 -25.09 -0.52 6.60
CA THR A 384 -25.61 0.78 6.17
C THR A 384 -26.47 1.41 7.27
N ASN A 385 -27.33 0.63 7.94
CA ASN A 385 -28.15 1.13 9.05
C ASN A 385 -27.34 1.56 10.29
N HIS A 386 -26.13 1.05 10.45
CA HIS A 386 -25.19 1.42 11.51
C HIS A 386 -24.13 2.43 11.06
N GLY A 387 -24.31 3.03 9.88
CA GLY A 387 -23.47 4.12 9.39
C GLY A 387 -22.17 3.69 8.71
N VAL A 388 -22.03 2.41 8.32
CA VAL A 388 -20.93 1.94 7.48
C VAL A 388 -21.43 1.87 6.03
N PRO A 389 -21.03 2.81 5.15
CA PRO A 389 -21.53 2.87 3.79
C PRO A 389 -20.98 1.69 2.98
N VAL A 390 -21.84 0.78 2.55
CA VAL A 390 -21.45 -0.34 1.69
C VAL A 390 -22.64 -0.79 0.86
N SER A 391 -22.36 -1.12 -0.40
CA SER A 391 -23.33 -1.72 -1.30
C SER A 391 -22.62 -2.71 -2.21
N ALA A 392 -23.30 -3.81 -2.51
CA ALA A 392 -22.89 -4.81 -3.48
C ALA A 392 -24.02 -5.01 -4.49
N ASP A 393 -23.68 -5.18 -5.77
CA ASP A 393 -24.63 -5.67 -6.77
C ASP A 393 -24.73 -7.22 -6.75
N ALA A 394 -25.55 -7.79 -7.64
CA ALA A 394 -25.78 -9.24 -7.66
C ALA A 394 -24.50 -10.05 -7.96
N ASP A 395 -23.61 -9.51 -8.80
CA ASP A 395 -22.37 -10.19 -9.19
C ASP A 395 -21.40 -10.19 -8.00
N GLU A 396 -21.40 -9.10 -7.22
CA GLU A 396 -20.58 -8.97 -6.02
C GLU A 396 -21.09 -9.80 -4.84
N PHE A 397 -22.41 -9.94 -4.69
CA PHE A 397 -22.95 -10.91 -3.74
C PHE A 397 -22.51 -12.34 -4.09
N SER A 398 -22.49 -12.70 -5.38
CA SER A 398 -21.93 -13.99 -5.79
C SER A 398 -20.44 -14.09 -5.49
N GLY A 399 -19.68 -13.00 -5.65
CA GLY A 399 -18.27 -12.94 -5.26
C GLY A 399 -18.05 -13.18 -3.76
N LEU A 400 -18.91 -12.60 -2.92
CA LEU A 400 -18.88 -12.81 -1.47
C LEU A 400 -19.24 -14.26 -1.10
N ASP A 401 -20.29 -14.82 -1.71
CA ASP A 401 -20.72 -16.20 -1.46
C ASP A 401 -19.64 -17.22 -1.85
N ASN A 402 -18.88 -16.94 -2.92
CA ASN A 402 -17.83 -17.80 -3.44
C ASN A 402 -16.43 -17.47 -2.88
N GLY A 403 -16.31 -16.48 -1.98
CA GLY A 403 -15.05 -16.12 -1.32
C GLY A 403 -14.08 -15.26 -2.14
N TRP A 404 -14.45 -14.84 -3.36
CA TRP A 404 -13.67 -13.95 -4.21
C TRP A 404 -13.69 -12.49 -3.77
N LEU A 405 -14.72 -12.11 -3.01
CA LEU A 405 -14.76 -10.86 -2.26
C LEU A 405 -14.78 -11.20 -0.76
N VAL A 406 -14.15 -10.35 0.03
CA VAL A 406 -14.16 -10.44 1.49
C VAL A 406 -14.59 -9.13 2.13
N VAL A 407 -15.13 -9.22 3.33
CA VAL A 407 -15.52 -8.08 4.14
C VAL A 407 -14.46 -7.85 5.21
N GLY A 408 -13.82 -6.68 5.17
CA GLY A 408 -12.80 -6.28 6.14
C GLY A 408 -13.36 -5.65 7.42
N GLU A 409 -12.74 -4.56 7.86
CA GLU A 409 -13.16 -3.77 9.01
C GLU A 409 -14.57 -3.17 8.83
N ILE A 410 -15.51 -3.53 9.71
CA ILE A 410 -16.92 -3.16 9.59
C ILE A 410 -17.57 -2.66 10.89
N THR A 411 -16.76 -2.38 11.91
CA THR A 411 -17.26 -1.79 13.17
C THR A 411 -17.49 -0.28 13.08
N GLY A 412 -17.06 0.34 11.97
CA GLY A 412 -17.21 1.75 11.59
C GLY A 412 -16.82 1.98 10.12
N PRO A 413 -17.03 3.19 9.55
CA PRO A 413 -16.63 3.52 8.18
C PRO A 413 -15.14 3.25 7.94
N SER A 414 -14.82 2.41 6.97
CA SER A 414 -13.44 1.98 6.69
C SER A 414 -13.27 1.59 5.21
N ASP A 415 -12.02 1.45 4.79
CA ASP A 415 -11.62 0.86 3.52
C ASP A 415 -11.41 -0.67 3.59
N GLY A 416 -11.87 -1.30 4.67
CA GLY A 416 -11.64 -2.72 4.96
C GLY A 416 -10.44 -2.98 5.87
N LEU A 417 -9.57 -1.99 6.11
CA LEU A 417 -8.42 -2.10 7.01
C LEU A 417 -8.26 -0.90 7.95
N VAL A 418 -8.35 0.30 7.39
CA VAL A 418 -8.17 1.60 8.06
C VAL A 418 -9.51 2.33 8.10
N PHE A 419 -9.86 2.86 9.28
CA PHE A 419 -11.05 3.69 9.38
C PHE A 419 -10.89 4.99 8.60
N VAL A 420 -11.98 5.47 8.00
CA VAL A 420 -12.02 6.76 7.29
C VAL A 420 -11.54 7.89 8.20
N SER A 421 -11.98 7.88 9.47
CA SER A 421 -11.55 8.86 10.48
C SER A 421 -10.05 8.82 10.79
N SER A 422 -9.39 7.69 10.53
CA SER A 422 -7.94 7.55 10.67
C SER A 422 -7.23 8.05 9.42
N ALA A 423 -7.69 7.65 8.22
CA ALA A 423 -7.09 8.07 6.96
C ALA A 423 -7.22 9.59 6.69
N ALA A 424 -8.37 10.17 7.02
CA ALA A 424 -8.65 11.60 6.85
C ALA A 424 -8.26 12.46 8.07
N SER A 425 -7.42 11.94 8.98
CA SER A 425 -7.04 12.64 10.21
C SER A 425 -6.05 13.78 9.93
N ALA A 426 -6.56 14.98 9.67
CA ALA A 426 -5.76 16.19 9.51
C ALA A 426 -4.87 16.52 10.73
N GLU A 427 -5.27 16.13 11.95
CA GLU A 427 -4.51 16.37 13.19
C GLU A 427 -3.08 15.82 13.14
N ALA A 428 -2.84 14.76 12.37
CA ALA A 428 -1.51 14.14 12.26
C ALA A 428 -0.51 14.98 11.45
N VAL A 429 -1.01 15.89 10.62
CA VAL A 429 -0.21 16.59 9.61
C VAL A 429 -0.30 18.12 9.72
N ASN A 430 -1.38 18.66 10.27
CA ASN A 430 -1.62 20.11 10.27
C ASN A 430 -1.19 20.84 11.54
N ALA A 431 -0.56 20.17 12.52
CA ALA A 431 -0.22 20.79 13.81
C ALA A 431 0.67 22.05 13.68
N ARG A 432 1.40 22.19 12.57
CA ARG A 432 2.23 23.38 12.25
C ARG A 432 1.60 24.32 11.20
N GLY A 433 0.43 23.99 10.67
CA GLY A 433 -0.29 24.81 9.70
C GLY A 433 -0.13 24.38 8.24
N ALA A 434 0.33 23.16 7.97
CA ALA A 434 0.28 22.59 6.62
C ALA A 434 -1.16 22.58 6.08
N VAL A 435 -1.33 22.89 4.80
CA VAL A 435 -2.63 22.87 4.12
C VAL A 435 -3.00 21.41 3.85
N VAL A 436 -4.20 21.01 4.25
CA VAL A 436 -4.69 19.63 4.09
C VAL A 436 -5.96 19.64 3.27
N THR A 437 -5.97 18.85 2.21
CA THR A 437 -7.16 18.53 1.42
C THR A 437 -7.44 17.04 1.52
N SER A 438 -8.68 16.66 1.82
CA SER A 438 -9.08 15.26 1.95
C SER A 438 -10.10 14.90 0.88
N HIS A 439 -9.95 13.71 0.30
CA HIS A 439 -10.88 13.09 -0.63
C HIS A 439 -11.26 11.71 -0.11
N GLU A 440 -12.52 11.34 -0.29
CA GLU A 440 -13.04 10.02 0.06
C GLU A 440 -13.47 9.33 -1.24
N ALA A 441 -13.07 8.07 -1.39
CA ALA A 441 -13.46 7.23 -2.52
C ALA A 441 -14.17 5.97 -2.04
N ASN A 442 -15.17 5.50 -2.79
CA ASN A 442 -15.91 4.26 -2.49
C ASN A 442 -15.13 3.00 -2.90
N LEU A 443 -13.91 2.88 -2.39
CA LEU A 443 -12.96 1.81 -2.71
C LEU A 443 -12.38 1.23 -1.43
N SER A 444 -11.88 0.00 -1.54
CA SER A 444 -11.16 -0.67 -0.46
C SER A 444 -9.68 -0.27 -0.43
N HIS A 445 -8.97 -0.71 0.61
CA HIS A 445 -7.62 -0.25 0.95
C HIS A 445 -6.65 -0.28 -0.24
N LEU A 446 -6.56 -1.41 -0.96
CA LEU A 446 -5.66 -1.56 -2.10
C LEU A 446 -6.27 -1.03 -3.41
N ASP A 447 -7.59 -1.07 -3.56
CA ASP A 447 -8.28 -0.61 -4.77
C ASP A 447 -7.96 0.86 -5.10
N LEU A 448 -7.70 1.68 -4.07
CA LEU A 448 -7.29 3.08 -4.19
C LEU A 448 -6.03 3.29 -5.03
N LEU A 449 -5.19 2.27 -5.18
CA LEU A 449 -3.96 2.32 -5.97
C LEU A 449 -4.15 1.97 -7.45
N TYR A 450 -5.28 1.35 -7.80
CA TYR A 450 -5.50 0.77 -9.13
C TYR A 450 -6.69 1.38 -9.89
N ALA A 451 -7.60 2.05 -9.19
CA ALA A 451 -8.84 2.55 -9.78
C ALA A 451 -8.58 3.63 -10.84
N SER A 452 -8.97 3.28 -12.07
CA SER A 452 -9.03 4.18 -13.22
C SER A 452 -10.08 3.67 -14.22
N PRO A 453 -10.52 4.51 -15.18
CA PRO A 453 -11.37 4.07 -16.27
C PRO A 453 -10.80 2.89 -17.06
N ILE A 454 -9.47 2.84 -17.24
CA ILE A 454 -8.79 1.77 -17.99
C ILE A 454 -8.84 0.46 -17.19
N THR A 455 -8.37 0.48 -15.94
CA THR A 455 -8.35 -0.71 -15.09
C THR A 455 -9.77 -1.24 -14.86
N GLY A 456 -10.73 -0.36 -14.65
CA GLY A 456 -12.11 -0.75 -14.44
C GLY A 456 -12.76 -1.37 -15.69
N GLN A 457 -12.42 -0.88 -16.89
CA GLN A 457 -12.88 -1.52 -18.12
C GLN A 457 -12.25 -2.90 -18.32
N LEU A 458 -10.96 -3.08 -17.99
CA LEU A 458 -10.31 -4.40 -18.05
C LEU A 458 -10.99 -5.42 -17.12
N LEU A 459 -11.41 -5.01 -15.93
CA LEU A 459 -12.17 -5.86 -15.01
C LEU A 459 -13.56 -6.23 -15.54
N ILE A 460 -14.24 -5.29 -16.21
CA ILE A 460 -15.54 -5.56 -16.85
C ILE A 460 -15.36 -6.54 -18.01
N ASP A 461 -14.35 -6.33 -18.85
CA ASP A 461 -14.05 -7.20 -19.99
C ASP A 461 -13.67 -8.62 -19.51
N ALA A 462 -12.90 -8.72 -18.42
CA ALA A 462 -12.58 -10.00 -17.78
C ALA A 462 -13.84 -10.71 -17.25
N ALA A 463 -14.78 -9.99 -16.63
CA ALA A 463 -16.06 -10.54 -16.20
C ALA A 463 -16.96 -10.99 -17.38
N ASP A 464 -16.87 -10.32 -18.53
CA ASP A 464 -17.63 -10.65 -19.75
C ASP A 464 -17.05 -11.87 -20.49
N ALA A 465 -15.72 -12.03 -20.45
CA ALA A 465 -15.03 -13.17 -21.05
C ALA A 465 -14.96 -14.39 -20.13
N GLY A 466 -15.02 -14.17 -18.81
CA GLY A 466 -14.85 -15.17 -17.77
C GLY A 466 -16.08 -16.05 -17.51
N GLY A 467 -15.93 -16.95 -16.55
CA GLY A 467 -16.99 -17.79 -16.03
C GLY A 467 -17.73 -17.16 -14.83
N PRO A 468 -18.50 -17.96 -14.08
CA PRO A 468 -19.19 -17.49 -12.88
C PRO A 468 -18.27 -16.92 -11.79
N ASP A 469 -17.01 -17.33 -11.75
CA ASP A 469 -16.03 -16.95 -10.72
C ASP A 469 -15.45 -15.55 -10.95
N GLU A 470 -15.56 -15.00 -12.15
CA GLU A 470 -15.05 -13.67 -12.51
C GLU A 470 -16.14 -12.58 -12.52
N GLN A 471 -17.41 -12.95 -12.33
CA GLN A 471 -18.53 -11.99 -12.47
C GLN A 471 -18.42 -10.80 -11.51
N TRP A 472 -17.95 -11.03 -10.28
CA TRP A 472 -17.77 -9.98 -9.27
C TRP A 472 -16.87 -8.83 -9.75
N MET A 473 -15.94 -9.10 -10.67
CA MET A 473 -15.04 -8.08 -11.23
C MET A 473 -15.83 -6.98 -11.95
N ARG A 474 -17.04 -7.27 -12.45
CA ARG A 474 -17.90 -6.26 -13.09
C ARG A 474 -18.31 -5.16 -12.11
N GLY A 475 -18.71 -5.51 -10.89
CA GLY A 475 -19.10 -4.56 -9.85
C GLY A 475 -17.92 -3.69 -9.42
N VAL A 476 -16.77 -4.33 -9.17
CA VAL A 476 -15.51 -3.65 -8.84
C VAL A 476 -15.05 -2.73 -9.98
N GLY A 477 -15.09 -3.20 -11.23
CA GLY A 477 -14.69 -2.43 -12.40
C GLY A 477 -15.54 -1.19 -12.63
N LYS A 478 -16.85 -1.26 -12.42
CA LYS A 478 -17.73 -0.08 -12.43
C LYS A 478 -17.33 0.94 -11.37
N ARG A 479 -16.97 0.49 -10.16
CA ARG A 479 -16.48 1.40 -9.10
C ARG A 479 -15.14 2.02 -9.49
N TYR A 480 -14.22 1.26 -10.06
CA TYR A 480 -12.92 1.79 -10.49
C TYR A 480 -13.07 2.91 -11.54
N ILE A 481 -13.99 2.75 -12.49
CA ILE A 481 -14.31 3.78 -13.48
C ILE A 481 -14.91 5.02 -12.81
N LEU A 482 -15.81 4.83 -11.83
CA LEU A 482 -16.51 5.93 -11.18
C LEU A 482 -15.60 6.77 -10.28
N GLU A 483 -14.73 6.10 -9.52
CA GLU A 483 -13.93 6.71 -8.47
C GLU A 483 -12.59 7.28 -8.98
N ASP A 484 -12.01 6.70 -10.04
CA ASP A 484 -10.82 7.19 -10.76
C ASP A 484 -9.74 7.83 -9.86
N THR A 485 -9.27 7.09 -8.85
CA THR A 485 -8.29 7.62 -7.90
C THR A 485 -6.95 7.89 -8.54
N ILE A 486 -6.58 7.17 -9.61
CA ILE A 486 -5.39 7.47 -10.39
C ILE A 486 -5.52 8.84 -11.06
N GLY A 487 -6.66 9.15 -11.68
CA GLY A 487 -6.93 10.48 -12.24
C GLY A 487 -6.91 11.59 -11.18
N TRP A 488 -7.44 11.31 -9.98
CA TRP A 488 -7.35 12.25 -8.86
C TRP A 488 -5.90 12.50 -8.41
N VAL A 489 -5.07 11.45 -8.32
CA VAL A 489 -3.64 11.59 -7.99
C VAL A 489 -2.90 12.40 -9.05
N ASP A 490 -3.20 12.18 -10.34
CA ASP A 490 -2.65 13.00 -11.43
C ASP A 490 -3.02 14.48 -11.24
N GLU A 491 -4.31 14.79 -11.01
CA GLU A 491 -4.78 16.16 -10.79
C GLU A 491 -4.06 16.85 -9.63
N VAL A 492 -3.97 16.21 -8.46
CA VAL A 492 -3.36 16.84 -7.28
C VAL A 492 -1.84 16.91 -7.36
N THR A 493 -1.19 16.14 -8.23
CA THR A 493 0.27 16.19 -8.44
C THR A 493 0.66 16.96 -9.70
N ALA A 494 -0.30 17.44 -10.50
CA ALA A 494 -0.03 18.18 -11.73
C ALA A 494 0.79 19.44 -11.46
N ASP A 495 1.80 19.68 -12.30
CA ASP A 495 2.54 20.94 -12.27
C ASP A 495 1.61 22.11 -12.60
N GLU A 496 1.78 23.25 -11.94
CA GLU A 496 0.99 24.44 -12.28
C GLU A 496 1.18 24.77 -13.76
N PRO A 497 0.13 25.17 -14.50
CA PRO A 497 0.28 25.62 -15.88
C PRO A 497 1.27 26.77 -15.88
N GLY A 498 2.49 26.51 -16.34
CA GLY A 498 3.51 27.53 -16.39
C GLY A 498 2.96 28.72 -17.16
N THR A 499 3.02 29.92 -16.58
CA THR A 499 3.08 31.13 -17.39
C THR A 499 4.25 30.93 -18.32
N THR A 500 3.99 30.52 -19.56
CA THR A 500 4.96 30.54 -20.65
C THR A 500 5.48 31.97 -20.71
N THR A 501 6.63 32.21 -20.10
CA THR A 501 7.48 33.35 -20.41
C THR A 501 8.00 33.08 -21.81
N THR A 502 7.22 33.53 -22.80
CA THR A 502 7.69 33.64 -24.18
C THR A 502 9.03 34.39 -24.15
N PRO A 503 10.11 33.84 -24.74
CA PRO A 503 11.38 34.54 -24.80
C PRO A 503 11.20 35.84 -25.60
N GLY A 504 11.45 36.96 -24.93
CA GLY A 504 11.62 38.32 -25.43
C GLY A 504 11.14 38.63 -26.86
N ASP A 505 9.97 39.25 -26.97
CA ASP A 505 9.68 40.12 -28.10
C ASP A 505 10.06 41.56 -27.72
N THR A 506 11.26 41.97 -28.10
CA THR A 506 11.66 43.38 -28.12
C THR A 506 10.88 44.06 -29.24
N GLY A 507 9.88 44.85 -28.86
CA GLY A 507 8.86 45.32 -29.80
C GLY A 507 9.32 46.24 -30.92
N ASP A 508 8.45 46.38 -31.92
CA ASP A 508 8.13 47.67 -32.54
C ASP A 508 6.75 47.58 -33.21
N THR A 509 6.12 48.74 -33.23
CA THR A 509 4.80 49.17 -33.66
C THR A 509 4.45 48.91 -35.14
N GLY A 510 3.15 48.76 -35.45
CA GLY A 510 2.65 48.94 -36.81
C GLY A 510 1.32 48.27 -37.14
N ASP A 511 0.23 49.02 -36.97
CA ASP A 511 -1.10 48.79 -37.53
C ASP A 511 -1.07 48.62 -39.08
N THR A 512 -1.82 47.65 -39.63
CA THR A 512 -2.77 47.82 -40.75
C THR A 512 -3.32 46.48 -41.31
N GLY A 513 -4.65 46.33 -41.28
CA GLY A 513 -5.45 45.82 -42.42
C GLY A 513 -5.53 44.31 -42.72
N LEU A 514 -6.71 43.73 -42.47
CA LEU A 514 -7.30 42.57 -43.18
C LEU A 514 -7.42 42.82 -44.73
N PRO A 515 -7.78 41.86 -45.62
CA PRO A 515 -8.32 40.48 -45.41
C PRO A 515 -7.82 39.36 -46.37
N THR A 516 -8.22 38.10 -46.03
CA THR A 516 -8.59 36.92 -46.87
C THR A 516 -7.85 36.56 -48.17
N GLU A 517 -7.47 35.29 -48.31
CA GLU A 517 -7.83 34.49 -49.50
C GLU A 517 -7.77 32.97 -49.26
N GLU A 518 -8.86 32.30 -49.68
CA GLU A 518 -8.96 30.86 -49.89
C GLU A 518 -8.06 30.41 -51.05
N THR A 519 -7.60 29.16 -51.03
CA THR A 519 -7.48 28.35 -52.26
C THR A 519 -7.44 26.86 -51.91
N GLY A 520 -8.52 26.17 -52.26
CA GLY A 520 -8.53 24.72 -52.42
C GLY A 520 -7.85 24.29 -53.72
N GLY A 521 -7.40 23.05 -53.79
CA GLY A 521 -6.80 22.47 -54.99
C GLY A 521 -6.52 20.99 -54.87
N THR A 522 -7.45 20.20 -55.37
CA THR A 522 -7.44 18.73 -55.56
C THR A 522 -6.41 18.25 -56.59
N GLY A 523 -5.88 17.03 -56.43
CA GLY A 523 -5.06 16.36 -57.45
C GLY A 523 -4.86 14.86 -57.20
N THR A 524 -5.52 14.05 -58.01
CA THR A 524 -5.69 12.59 -57.98
C THR A 524 -4.54 11.76 -58.58
N THR A 525 -4.55 10.47 -58.17
CA THR A 525 -4.18 9.23 -58.88
C THR A 525 -2.71 8.93 -59.18
N THR A 526 -2.25 7.73 -58.77
CA THR A 526 -2.12 6.56 -59.64
C THR A 526 -1.83 5.29 -58.83
N ASP A 527 -2.64 4.26 -59.05
CA ASP A 527 -2.37 2.85 -58.77
C ASP A 527 -1.69 2.23 -60.02
N PRO A 528 -0.88 1.16 -59.92
CA PRO A 528 -1.44 -0.14 -60.34
C PRO A 528 -0.92 -1.39 -59.59
N THR A 529 -1.88 -2.22 -59.16
CA THR A 529 -2.07 -3.68 -59.35
C THR A 529 -0.91 -4.69 -59.16
N ASP A 530 -1.20 -5.59 -58.20
CA ASP A 530 -1.21 -7.07 -58.24
C ASP A 530 0.04 -7.93 -58.50
N GLY A 531 0.29 -8.80 -57.51
CA GLY A 531 1.04 -10.04 -57.62
C GLY A 531 0.81 -10.91 -56.37
N GLY A 532 -0.24 -11.75 -56.41
CA GLY A 532 -0.66 -12.60 -55.30
C GLY A 532 0.28 -13.77 -54.98
N GLY A 533 0.25 -14.18 -53.70
CA GLY A 533 0.87 -15.39 -53.18
C GLY A 533 0.29 -15.74 -51.82
N THR A 534 -0.58 -16.74 -51.79
CA THR A 534 -1.27 -17.33 -50.64
C THR A 534 -0.33 -17.94 -49.60
N THR A 535 -0.50 -17.60 -48.31
CA THR A 535 -0.31 -18.54 -47.18
C THR A 535 -1.07 -18.05 -45.93
N THR A 536 -2.07 -18.85 -45.54
CA THR A 536 -2.52 -19.19 -44.16
C THR A 536 -2.57 -18.09 -43.09
N GLY A 537 -3.80 -17.81 -42.65
CA GLY A 537 -4.08 -16.94 -41.52
C GLY A 537 -3.48 -17.42 -40.19
N GLY A 538 -3.00 -16.45 -39.43
CA GLY A 538 -2.80 -16.52 -37.99
C GLY A 538 -3.39 -15.23 -37.43
N THR A 539 -4.54 -15.34 -36.78
CA THR A 539 -5.10 -14.33 -35.90
C THR A 539 -4.05 -14.02 -34.82
N GLY A 540 -3.72 -12.74 -34.66
CA GLY A 540 -2.94 -12.27 -33.52
C GLY A 540 -3.73 -12.55 -32.24
N GLU A 541 -3.29 -13.57 -31.52
CA GLU A 541 -3.91 -14.10 -30.32
C GLU A 541 -3.49 -13.21 -29.13
N PHE A 542 -4.29 -12.18 -28.87
CA PHE A 542 -4.41 -11.49 -27.56
C PHE A 542 -5.31 -12.30 -26.61
N ASP A 543 -5.32 -13.63 -26.71
CA ASP A 543 -6.09 -14.52 -25.84
C ASP A 543 -5.16 -15.14 -24.79
N ARG A 544 -4.93 -14.40 -23.70
CA ARG A 544 -4.73 -15.01 -22.38
C ARG A 544 -5.41 -14.14 -21.32
N PRO A 545 -6.50 -14.61 -20.70
CA PRO A 545 -7.00 -14.01 -19.48
C PRO A 545 -6.00 -14.29 -18.37
N CYS A 546 -5.96 -13.35 -17.43
CA CYS A 546 -5.13 -13.33 -16.25
C CYS A 546 -5.10 -14.70 -15.54
N GLY A 547 -3.89 -15.21 -15.26
CA GLY A 547 -3.59 -16.13 -14.16
C GLY A 547 -4.34 -17.46 -14.10
N GLY A 548 -3.91 -18.46 -14.87
CA GLY A 548 -4.19 -19.87 -14.59
C GLY A 548 -2.95 -20.56 -13.99
N CYS A 549 -3.03 -20.98 -12.73
CA CYS A 549 -1.95 -21.67 -12.01
C CYS A 549 -1.87 -23.16 -12.35
N ASP A 550 -0.64 -23.71 -12.39
CA ASP A 550 -0.36 -25.15 -12.31
C ASP A 550 0.01 -25.52 -10.85
N PRO A 551 -0.47 -26.64 -10.28
CA PRO A 551 -0.36 -26.92 -8.85
C PRO A 551 0.98 -27.58 -8.48
N VAL A 552 1.75 -26.97 -7.57
CA VAL A 552 2.87 -27.64 -6.90
C VAL A 552 2.34 -28.40 -5.69
N GLN A 553 2.56 -29.71 -5.72
CA GLN A 553 2.08 -30.69 -4.76
C GLN A 553 2.78 -30.58 -3.39
N GLY A 554 2.00 -30.31 -2.34
CA GLY A 554 2.33 -30.55 -0.94
C GLY A 554 1.12 -31.15 -0.22
N ALA A 555 1.29 -32.28 0.48
CA ALA A 555 0.18 -33.04 1.06
C ALA A 555 -0.59 -32.26 2.16
N PRO A 556 -1.93 -32.37 2.24
CA PRO A 556 -2.74 -31.62 3.19
C PRO A 556 -2.60 -32.21 4.60
N ARG A 557 -2.14 -31.41 5.56
CA ARG A 557 -2.24 -31.72 6.98
C ARG A 557 -3.49 -31.02 7.55
N LEU A 558 -4.50 -31.84 7.83
CA LEU A 558 -5.72 -31.53 8.58
C LEU A 558 -5.41 -31.11 10.03
N LEU A 559 -5.83 -29.91 10.48
CA LEU A 559 -6.59 -29.59 11.74
C LEU A 559 -6.62 -28.05 12.02
N PRO A 560 -7.53 -27.51 12.87
CA PRO A 560 -8.78 -26.88 12.43
C PRO A 560 -8.94 -25.41 12.91
N ALA A 561 -9.66 -24.58 12.16
CA ALA A 561 -10.11 -23.28 12.66
C ALA A 561 -11.50 -22.91 12.11
N LEU A 562 -12.51 -23.72 12.40
CA LEU A 562 -13.92 -23.28 12.43
C LEU A 562 -14.82 -24.28 13.18
N LEU A 563 -14.60 -24.51 14.49
CA LEU A 563 -15.43 -25.47 15.24
C LEU A 563 -15.52 -25.26 16.76
N ALA A 564 -15.37 -24.03 17.25
CA ALA A 564 -15.61 -23.75 18.67
C ALA A 564 -17.11 -23.65 19.04
N VAL A 565 -18.02 -23.43 18.08
CA VAL A 565 -19.48 -23.32 18.35
C VAL A 565 -20.27 -24.60 18.02
N LEU A 566 -19.68 -25.56 17.27
CA LEU A 566 -20.37 -26.78 16.83
C LEU A 566 -20.03 -28.06 17.64
N MET A 567 -19.06 -28.01 18.56
CA MET A 567 -18.65 -29.17 19.39
C MET A 567 -19.55 -29.45 20.61
N LEU A 568 -20.63 -28.67 20.84
CA LEU A 568 -21.54 -28.87 21.98
C LEU A 568 -22.86 -29.61 21.66
N ARG A 569 -23.10 -30.02 20.40
CA ARG A 569 -24.38 -30.67 20.01
C ARG A 569 -24.33 -32.16 19.59
N ARG A 570 -23.19 -32.84 19.64
CA ARG A 570 -23.11 -34.29 19.32
C ARG A 570 -22.58 -35.18 20.46
N ARG A 571 -23.07 -34.96 21.68
CA ARG A 571 -23.13 -36.00 22.72
C ARG A 571 -24.59 -36.22 23.14
N LYS A 572 -25.33 -36.97 22.33
CA LYS A 572 -26.51 -37.78 22.68
C LYS A 572 -27.09 -38.43 21.40
N ALA A 573 -26.54 -39.58 21.04
CA ALA A 573 -27.23 -40.72 20.43
C ALA A 573 -26.26 -41.89 20.46
#